data_AF-A0A016VYW6-F1
#
_entry.id   AF-A0A016VYW6-F1
#
_cell.length_a   1.000
_cell.length_b   1.000
_cell.length_c   1.000
_cell.angle_alpha   90.00
_cell.angle_beta   90.00
_cell.angle_gamma   90.00
#
_symmetry.space_group_name_H-M   'P 1'
#
loop_
_entity.id
_entity.type
_entity.pdbx_description
1 polymer ?
#
loop_
_entity_poly.entity_id
_entity_poly.type
_entity_poly.pdbx_seq_one_letter_code
_entity_poly.pdbx_strand_id
1 'polypeptide(L)'
;MHAEFLLAVISMVVIYGYFRVTINIGGSNACVLNDSVTSVFDTCPLVLFNHMAPELLKFYHPDFNPKANCSIYKPLTKLINGRVRMEKKAKRFKCKARCILPAKPPPYNAYSATEWIHLPSNSVFQCDIVETECTKGQNKW
;
A
#
# COMPACT_ATOMS: atom_id res chain seq x y z
N MET A 1 -2.10 74.62 -16.25
CA MET A 1 -0.86 74.76 -17.04
C MET A 1 -0.39 73.38 -17.44
N HIS A 2 0.07 73.19 -18.67
CA HIS A 2 0.33 71.87 -19.28
C HIS A 2 1.72 71.29 -18.95
N ALA A 3 1.79 69.95 -18.94
CA ALA A 3 2.86 69.08 -19.47
C ALA A 3 2.33 67.62 -19.34
N GLU A 4 2.10 66.79 -20.37
CA GLU A 4 3.03 66.28 -21.41
C GLU A 4 4.33 65.79 -20.74
N PHE A 5 4.69 64.51 -20.60
CA PHE A 5 4.74 63.34 -21.49
C PHE A 5 4.80 62.06 -20.60
N LEU A 6 4.74 60.81 -21.06
CA LEU A 6 4.65 60.20 -22.40
C LEU A 6 3.91 58.84 -22.27
N LEU A 7 3.44 58.26 -23.38
CA LEU A 7 2.94 56.88 -23.45
C LEU A 7 4.07 55.90 -23.78
N ALA A 8 4.22 54.84 -22.98
CA ALA A 8 5.01 53.65 -23.32
C ALA A 8 4.22 52.38 -22.98
N VAL A 9 3.10 52.18 -23.68
CA VAL A 9 2.31 50.94 -23.59
C VAL A 9 3.04 49.82 -24.33
N ILE A 10 3.90 49.08 -23.63
CA ILE A 10 4.43 47.82 -24.16
C ILE A 10 3.32 46.77 -24.05
N SER A 11 2.48 46.76 -25.07
CA SER A 11 1.40 45.80 -25.26
C SER A 11 1.98 44.45 -25.72
N MET A 12 2.33 43.59 -24.77
CA MET A 12 2.48 42.14 -25.02
C MET A 12 1.26 41.40 -24.50
N VAL A 13 0.19 41.48 -25.29
CA VAL A 13 -1.08 40.77 -25.06
C VAL A 13 -0.90 39.32 -25.52
N VAL A 14 -0.38 38.46 -24.64
CA VAL A 14 -0.50 37.01 -24.76
C VAL A 14 -1.68 36.56 -23.91
N ILE A 15 -2.89 36.65 -24.47
CA ILE A 15 -4.09 36.09 -23.84
C ILE A 15 -4.12 34.61 -24.16
N TYR A 16 -4.01 33.77 -23.13
CA TYR A 16 -4.97 32.68 -22.87
C TYR A 16 -4.87 32.24 -21.40
N GLY A 17 -5.76 32.79 -20.55
CA GLY A 17 -6.25 32.07 -19.37
C GLY A 17 -5.40 32.03 -18.09
N TYR A 18 -4.59 33.04 -17.75
CA TYR A 18 -3.97 33.11 -16.41
C TYR A 18 -4.89 33.79 -15.38
N PHE A 19 -5.39 32.98 -14.44
CA PHE A 19 -6.16 33.42 -13.27
C PHE A 19 -5.25 34.23 -12.32
N ARG A 20 -5.48 35.55 -12.20
CA ARG A 20 -4.72 36.40 -11.28
C ARG A 20 -5.35 36.41 -9.89
N VAL A 21 -4.73 35.71 -8.94
CA VAL A 21 -5.00 35.88 -7.51
C VAL A 21 -4.13 37.02 -6.99
N THR A 22 -4.76 38.09 -6.51
CA THR A 22 -4.07 39.18 -5.81
C THR A 22 -4.09 38.87 -4.31
N ILE A 23 -2.95 38.47 -3.75
CA ILE A 23 -2.82 38.23 -2.30
C ILE A 23 -2.34 39.53 -1.64
N ASN A 24 -3.17 40.11 -0.76
CA ASN A 24 -2.72 41.20 0.10
C ASN A 24 -1.81 40.64 1.20
N ILE A 25 -0.50 40.69 0.98
CA ILE A 25 0.51 40.45 2.02
C ILE A 25 0.59 41.65 2.98
N GLY A 26 -0.45 41.79 3.80
CA GLY A 26 -0.35 42.54 5.06
C GLY A 26 0.51 41.74 6.03
N GLY A 27 1.59 42.36 6.53
CA GLY A 27 2.55 41.68 7.39
C GLY A 27 1.95 41.24 8.73
N SER A 28 1.73 39.93 8.89
CA SER A 28 1.47 39.29 10.18
C SER A 28 2.11 37.90 10.17
N ASN A 29 3.00 37.64 11.12
CA ASN A 29 3.79 36.41 11.22
C ASN A 29 2.96 35.27 11.85
N ALA A 30 1.92 34.82 11.15
CA ALA A 30 1.12 33.68 11.57
C ALA A 30 0.68 32.84 10.36
N CYS A 31 1.51 31.86 9.99
CA CYS A 31 1.05 30.71 9.21
C CYS A 31 0.11 29.89 10.10
N VAL A 32 -1.16 30.30 10.21
CA VAL A 32 -2.18 29.52 10.92
C VAL A 32 -2.57 28.33 10.04
N LEU A 33 -1.73 27.31 10.09
CA LEU A 33 -2.04 25.99 9.58
C LEU A 33 -3.07 25.36 10.54
N ASN A 34 -4.35 25.59 10.28
CA ASN A 34 -5.43 24.83 10.93
C ASN A 34 -5.45 23.40 10.36
N ASP A 35 -4.41 22.65 10.68
CA ASP A 35 -4.16 21.30 10.18
C ASP A 35 -4.94 20.27 11.01
N SER A 36 -6.27 20.41 11.01
CA SER A 36 -7.18 19.51 11.71
C SER A 36 -7.66 18.36 10.81
N VAL A 37 -6.82 17.92 9.88
CA VAL A 37 -6.99 16.66 9.13
C VAL A 37 -5.63 15.94 9.09
N THR A 38 -5.11 15.60 10.27
CA THR A 38 -3.98 14.66 10.39
C THR A 38 -4.37 13.35 9.71
N SER A 39 -3.79 13.09 8.55
CA SER A 39 -4.04 11.88 7.79
C SER A 39 -3.54 10.67 8.56
N VAL A 40 -4.20 9.51 8.35
CA VAL A 40 -3.66 8.22 8.80
C VAL A 40 -2.32 7.87 8.12
N PHE A 41 -1.95 8.61 7.07
CA PHE A 41 -0.62 8.54 6.44
C PHE A 41 0.41 9.50 7.07
N ASP A 42 -0.03 10.56 7.79
CA ASP A 42 0.87 11.52 8.45
C ASP A 42 1.38 10.98 9.80
N THR A 43 0.71 9.96 10.33
CA THR A 43 1.09 9.27 11.56
C THR A 43 1.21 7.78 11.31
N CYS A 44 2.44 7.30 11.08
CA CYS A 44 2.74 5.89 11.20
C CYS A 44 3.11 5.59 12.66
N PRO A 45 2.28 4.87 13.45
CA PRO A 45 2.66 4.40 14.78
C PRO A 45 3.65 3.24 14.63
N LEU A 46 4.84 3.55 14.12
CA LEU A 46 5.95 2.62 14.03
C LEU A 46 6.33 2.21 15.44
N VAL A 47 6.10 0.95 15.77
CA VAL A 47 6.76 0.30 16.90
C VAL A 47 8.26 0.49 16.69
N LEU A 48 8.91 1.24 17.58
CA LEU A 48 10.36 1.41 17.53
C LEU A 48 11.01 0.08 17.93
N PHE A 49 11.18 -0.80 16.95
CA PHE A 49 11.90 -2.04 17.14
C PHE A 49 13.33 -1.73 17.57
N ASN A 50 13.75 -2.30 18.71
CA ASN A 50 15.13 -2.20 19.14
C ASN A 50 16.01 -2.97 18.14
N HIS A 51 16.63 -2.25 17.20
CA HIS A 51 17.55 -2.82 16.22
C HIS A 51 18.81 -3.41 16.90
N MET A 52 19.14 -3.02 18.13
CA MET A 52 20.20 -3.64 18.94
C MET A 52 19.69 -4.75 19.87
N ALA A 53 18.49 -5.30 19.65
CA ALA A 53 18.00 -6.44 20.40
C ALA A 53 18.97 -7.64 20.27
N PRO A 54 19.34 -8.35 21.36
CA PRO A 54 20.33 -9.43 21.33
C PRO A 54 20.03 -10.53 20.29
N GLU A 55 18.75 -10.81 20.04
CA GLU A 55 18.26 -11.77 19.07
C GLU A 55 18.59 -11.36 17.62
N LEU A 56 18.70 -10.05 17.37
CA LEU A 56 19.00 -9.45 16.07
C LEU A 56 20.50 -9.31 15.81
N LEU A 57 21.34 -9.24 16.86
CA LEU A 57 22.79 -8.96 16.72
C LEU A 57 23.50 -9.90 15.73
N LYS A 58 23.14 -11.18 15.72
CA LYS A 58 23.69 -12.17 14.78
C LYS A 58 23.43 -11.83 13.31
N PHE A 59 22.33 -11.16 12.98
CA PHE A 59 21.99 -10.82 11.59
C PHE A 59 22.81 -9.64 11.04
N TYR A 60 23.53 -8.90 11.89
CA TYR A 60 24.48 -7.86 11.46
C TYR A 60 25.89 -8.41 11.22
N HIS A 61 26.19 -9.65 11.61
CA HIS A 61 27.49 -10.25 11.34
C HIS A 61 27.64 -10.55 9.83
N PRO A 62 28.71 -10.12 9.16
CA PRO A 62 28.86 -10.29 7.71
C PRO A 62 28.89 -11.77 7.28
N ASP A 63 29.38 -12.65 8.16
CA ASP A 63 29.46 -14.11 7.92
C ASP A 63 28.16 -14.85 8.24
N PHE A 64 27.17 -14.19 8.86
CA PHE A 64 25.92 -14.83 9.23
C PHE A 64 24.95 -14.86 8.04
N ASN A 65 24.88 -16.01 7.38
CA ASN A 65 23.88 -16.25 6.34
C ASN A 65 22.56 -16.80 6.95
N PRO A 66 21.49 -15.99 7.10
CA PRO A 66 20.22 -16.46 7.66
C PRO A 66 19.51 -17.51 6.79
N LYS A 67 19.98 -17.73 5.56
CA LYS A 67 19.42 -18.70 4.60
C LYS A 67 20.26 -19.99 4.48
N ALA A 68 21.35 -20.13 5.23
CA ALA A 68 22.32 -21.23 5.07
C ALA A 68 21.69 -22.64 5.08
N ASN A 69 20.63 -22.84 5.87
CA ASN A 69 19.90 -24.11 5.99
C ASN A 69 18.44 -24.03 5.49
N CYS A 70 18.08 -23.00 4.73
CA CYS A 70 16.71 -22.82 4.23
C CYS A 70 16.49 -23.61 2.93
N SER A 71 15.58 -24.59 2.96
CA SER A 71 15.06 -25.16 1.71
C SER A 71 14.26 -24.11 0.92
N ILE A 72 14.40 -24.08 -0.41
CA ILE A 72 13.63 -23.17 -1.26
C ILE A 72 12.14 -23.48 -1.10
N TYR A 73 11.39 -22.54 -0.53
CA TYR A 73 9.94 -22.66 -0.41
C TYR A 73 9.31 -22.72 -1.81
N LYS A 74 8.68 -23.85 -2.12
CA LYS A 74 7.86 -24.01 -3.31
C LYS A 74 6.40 -23.82 -2.88
N PRO A 75 5.60 -22.93 -3.49
CA PRO A 75 4.17 -22.81 -3.18
C PRO A 75 3.39 -24.11 -3.34
N LEU A 76 2.25 -24.26 -2.65
CA LEU A 76 1.28 -25.35 -2.86
C LEU A 76 0.19 -24.97 -3.88
N THR A 77 -0.01 -23.67 -4.08
CA THR A 77 -1.04 -23.07 -4.92
C THR A 77 -0.37 -22.08 -5.88
N LYS A 78 -1.05 -21.78 -7.00
CA LYS A 78 -0.69 -20.70 -7.93
C LYS A 78 -1.95 -19.94 -8.31
N LEU A 79 -1.89 -18.62 -8.35
CA LEU A 79 -2.93 -17.78 -8.95
C LEU A 79 -2.63 -17.63 -10.44
N ILE A 80 -3.56 -18.05 -11.31
CA ILE A 80 -3.44 -17.97 -12.76
C ILE A 80 -4.76 -17.43 -13.30
N ASN A 81 -4.73 -16.25 -13.94
CA ASN A 81 -5.90 -15.56 -14.49
C ASN A 81 -7.06 -15.47 -13.49
N GLY A 82 -6.76 -15.00 -12.27
CA GLY A 82 -7.72 -14.90 -11.16
C GLY A 82 -8.19 -16.23 -10.56
N ARG A 83 -7.72 -17.39 -11.02
CA ARG A 83 -8.10 -18.72 -10.47
C ARG A 83 -6.96 -19.35 -9.70
N VAL A 84 -7.25 -19.89 -8.51
CA VAL A 84 -6.27 -20.65 -7.74
C VAL A 84 -6.18 -22.09 -8.25
N ARG A 85 -4.99 -22.48 -8.71
CA ARG A 85 -4.65 -23.84 -9.15
C ARG A 85 -3.79 -24.55 -8.10
N MET A 86 -4.07 -25.84 -7.89
CA MET A 86 -3.34 -26.71 -6.97
C MET A 86 -2.11 -27.30 -7.64
N GLU A 87 -0.94 -27.24 -6.99
CA GLU A 87 0.25 -27.96 -7.44
C GLU A 87 0.13 -29.48 -7.24
N LYS A 88 0.89 -30.28 -8.01
CA LYS A 88 0.82 -31.76 -7.92
C LYS A 88 1.01 -32.29 -6.49
N LYS A 89 1.94 -31.68 -5.74
CA LYS A 89 2.24 -31.98 -4.33
C LYS A 89 1.18 -31.49 -3.33
N ALA A 90 0.29 -30.59 -3.73
CA ALA A 90 -0.80 -30.08 -2.90
C ALA A 90 -1.98 -31.05 -2.79
N LYS A 91 -2.06 -32.07 -3.66
CA LYS A 91 -3.12 -33.10 -3.65
C LYS A 91 -3.34 -33.81 -2.30
N ARG A 92 -2.32 -33.85 -1.42
CA ARG A 92 -2.39 -34.44 -0.07
C ARG A 92 -2.82 -33.47 1.04
N PHE A 93 -3.18 -32.24 0.66
CA PHE A 93 -3.60 -31.17 1.57
C PHE A 93 -5.06 -30.79 1.28
N LYS A 94 -5.78 -30.44 2.34
CA LYS A 94 -7.09 -29.78 2.21
C LYS A 94 -6.79 -28.28 2.13
N CYS A 95 -7.00 -27.71 0.94
CA CYS A 95 -6.74 -26.30 0.68
C CYS A 95 -8.04 -25.51 0.50
N LYS A 96 -8.00 -24.23 0.82
CA LYS A 96 -9.08 -23.26 0.67
C LYS A 96 -8.48 -21.88 0.32
N ALA A 97 -9.25 -21.04 -0.35
CA ALA A 97 -8.86 -19.70 -0.75
C ALA A 97 -9.98 -18.68 -0.53
N ARG A 98 -9.61 -17.42 -0.29
CA ARG A 98 -10.56 -16.30 -0.12
C ARG A 98 -9.94 -14.99 -0.59
N CYS A 99 -10.79 -13.99 -0.84
CA CYS A 99 -10.33 -12.63 -1.07
C CYS A 99 -10.07 -11.93 0.26
N ILE A 100 -9.00 -11.12 0.30
CA ILE A 100 -8.79 -10.10 1.33
C ILE A 100 -9.06 -8.75 0.67
N LEU A 101 -9.96 -7.98 1.26
CA LEU A 101 -10.48 -6.72 0.71
C LEU A 101 -10.23 -5.60 1.72
N PRO A 102 -9.90 -4.37 1.26
CA PRO A 102 -9.88 -3.22 2.16
C PRO A 102 -11.29 -2.95 2.70
N ALA A 103 -11.39 -2.61 3.98
CA ALA A 103 -12.65 -2.33 4.66
C ALA A 103 -13.39 -1.18 3.98
N LYS A 104 -14.71 -1.31 3.82
CA LYS A 104 -15.60 -0.31 3.23
C LYS A 104 -16.73 0.05 4.20
N PRO A 105 -17.17 1.32 4.28
CA PRO A 105 -16.63 2.51 3.62
C PRO A 105 -15.21 2.89 4.12
N PRO A 106 -14.56 3.94 3.57
CA PRO A 106 -13.31 4.49 4.13
C PRO A 106 -13.39 4.65 5.66
N PRO A 107 -12.27 4.45 6.40
CA PRO A 107 -10.94 4.94 6.03
C PRO A 107 -9.92 3.90 5.49
N TYR A 108 -10.33 2.71 5.02
CA TYR A 108 -9.45 1.69 4.41
C TYR A 108 -8.25 1.21 5.28
N ASN A 109 -8.21 1.55 6.56
CA ASN A 109 -7.15 1.22 7.50
C ASN A 109 -7.26 -0.20 8.10
N ALA A 110 -8.22 -0.99 7.63
CA ALA A 110 -8.49 -2.36 8.03
C ALA A 110 -8.80 -3.21 6.80
N TYR A 111 -8.68 -4.52 6.93
CA TYR A 111 -9.04 -5.48 5.89
C TYR A 111 -10.15 -6.42 6.37
N SER A 112 -11.11 -6.69 5.50
CA SER A 112 -12.07 -7.77 5.67
C SER A 112 -11.70 -8.96 4.79
N ALA A 113 -12.03 -10.16 5.23
CA ALA A 113 -11.79 -11.39 4.48
C ALA A 113 -13.12 -12.00 4.07
N THR A 114 -13.23 -12.45 2.82
CA THR A 114 -14.44 -13.14 2.35
C THR A 114 -14.54 -14.55 2.94
N GLU A 115 -15.65 -15.22 2.68
CA GLU A 115 -15.78 -16.65 2.99
C GLU A 115 -14.72 -17.49 2.27
N TRP A 116 -14.41 -18.64 2.86
CA TRP A 116 -13.45 -19.61 2.33
C TRP A 116 -14.08 -20.50 1.26
N ILE A 117 -13.48 -20.50 0.07
CA ILE A 117 -13.81 -21.41 -1.03
C ILE A 117 -12.82 -22.59 -1.02
N HIS A 118 -13.33 -23.81 -0.89
CA HIS A 118 -12.50 -25.02 -0.94
C HIS A 118 -11.84 -25.22 -2.31
N LEU A 119 -10.63 -25.79 -2.32
CA LEU A 119 -9.85 -26.05 -3.54
C LEU A 119 -9.70 -27.56 -3.79
N PRO A 120 -9.67 -28.00 -5.06
CA PRO A 120 -9.74 -27.19 -6.29
C PRO A 120 -11.15 -26.63 -6.56
N SER A 121 -11.21 -25.41 -7.08
CA SER A 121 -12.45 -24.75 -7.53
C SER A 121 -12.28 -24.14 -8.91
N ASN A 122 -13.41 -23.89 -9.58
CA ASN A 122 -13.49 -23.14 -10.83
C ASN A 122 -13.73 -21.63 -10.62
N SER A 123 -13.94 -21.18 -9.37
CA SER A 123 -14.14 -19.77 -9.02
C SER A 123 -13.01 -18.87 -9.52
N VAL A 124 -13.38 -17.69 -10.02
CA VAL A 124 -12.46 -16.58 -10.31
C VAL A 124 -12.55 -15.60 -9.13
N PHE A 125 -11.41 -15.33 -8.50
CA PHE A 125 -11.29 -14.37 -7.40
C PHE A 125 -11.10 -12.97 -8.01
N GLN A 126 -12.13 -12.13 -7.91
CA GLN A 126 -12.14 -10.76 -8.41
C GLN A 126 -11.70 -9.78 -7.31
N CYS A 127 -10.43 -9.86 -6.93
CA CYS A 127 -9.84 -9.07 -5.86
C CYS A 127 -8.31 -8.98 -6.00
N ASP A 128 -7.70 -7.96 -5.41
CA ASP A 128 -6.26 -7.71 -5.52
C ASP A 128 -5.42 -8.70 -4.70
N ILE A 129 -5.95 -9.16 -3.55
CA ILE A 129 -5.27 -10.07 -2.63
C ILE A 129 -6.10 -11.35 -2.47
N VAL A 130 -5.51 -12.47 -2.88
CA VAL A 130 -6.06 -13.82 -2.66
C VAL A 130 -5.24 -14.54 -1.60
N GLU A 131 -5.84 -14.83 -0.46
CA GLU A 131 -5.24 -15.68 0.58
C GLU A 131 -5.53 -17.15 0.27
N THR A 132 -4.54 -18.03 0.49
CA THR A 132 -4.73 -19.49 0.41
C THR A 132 -4.18 -20.18 1.65
N GLU A 133 -5.00 -21.01 2.29
CA GLU A 133 -4.61 -21.85 3.43
C GLU A 133 -4.66 -23.32 3.01
N CYS A 134 -3.64 -24.10 3.39
CA CYS A 134 -3.54 -25.54 3.09
C CYS A 134 -3.15 -26.32 4.34
N THR A 135 -4.03 -27.17 4.84
CA THR A 135 -3.76 -28.05 5.98
C THR A 135 -3.45 -29.46 5.50
N LYS A 136 -2.49 -30.14 6.15
CA LYS A 136 -2.21 -31.55 5.86
C LYS A 136 -3.43 -32.36 6.30
N GLY A 137 -4.02 -33.14 5.39
CA GLY A 137 -5.19 -33.95 5.75
C GLY A 137 -4.83 -34.91 6.88
N GLN A 138 -5.60 -34.91 7.97
CA GLN A 138 -5.65 -36.05 8.87
C GLN A 138 -6.36 -37.20 8.13
N ASN A 139 -5.59 -37.93 7.33
CA ASN A 139 -6.01 -39.23 6.86
C ASN A 139 -5.78 -40.19 8.02
N LYS A 140 -6.84 -40.44 8.81
CA LYS A 140 -6.97 -41.75 9.47
C LYS A 140 -7.11 -42.75 8.33
N TRP A 141 -6.11 -43.62 8.21
CA TRP A 141 -6.22 -44.86 7.47
C TRP A 141 -6.98 -45.88 8.31
#